data_AF-A0A157SNZ0-F1
#
_entry.id   AF-A0A157SNZ0-F1
#
_cell.length_a   1.000
_cell.length_b   1.000
_cell.length_c   1.000
_cell.angle_alpha   90.00
_cell.angle_beta   90.00
_cell.angle_gamma   90.00
#
_symmetry.space_group_name_H-M   'P 1'
#
loop_
_entity.id
_entity.type
_entity.pdbx_description
1 polymer ?
#
loop_
_entity_poly.entity_id
_entity_poly.type
_entity_poly.pdbx_seq_one_letter_code
_entity_poly.pdbx_strand_id
1 'polypeptide(L)'
;MTTKLSVDQAFDRDIPAEHRDDVMQMICEAAQADGYHPQHVSILDRDRIDAINVRAEGILTFGGREFAFIVRDGNWDGTVLEGWEEAGTQTFEPTPRTEWALAPIPSLVSNAIAKGQGPFLVEKWDIFIQRPAIARITGSYAYDRMVQPGLKVEQYWKAEAEKHQFVITDKENADEIRARLLAARGAQ
;
A
#
# COMPACT_ATOMS: atom_id res chain seq x y z
N MET A 1 22.09 18.96 22.04
CA MET A 1 21.81 18.26 20.76
C MET A 1 21.60 16.81 21.10
N THR A 2 20.36 16.34 21.12
CA THR A 2 20.04 14.93 21.40
C THR A 2 20.16 14.18 20.07
N THR A 3 21.14 13.28 19.96
CA THR A 3 21.34 12.47 18.77
C THR A 3 20.11 11.59 18.57
N LYS A 4 19.39 11.72 17.44
CA LYS A 4 18.28 10.84 17.10
C LYS A 4 18.87 9.44 16.86
N LEU A 5 18.43 8.46 17.66
CA LEU A 5 18.84 7.06 17.50
C LEU A 5 18.29 6.51 16.17
N SER A 6 18.98 5.54 15.57
CA SER A 6 18.37 4.71 14.52
C SER A 6 17.24 3.85 15.12
N VAL A 7 16.39 3.28 14.27
CA VAL A 7 15.29 2.38 14.69
C VAL A 7 15.84 1.22 15.51
N ASP A 8 16.86 0.51 15.01
CA ASP A 8 17.49 -0.61 15.73
C ASP A 8 18.08 -0.18 17.08
N GLN A 9 18.69 1.00 17.16
CA GLN A 9 19.26 1.51 18.41
C GLN A 9 18.18 1.89 19.43
N ALA A 10 17.05 2.42 18.97
CA ALA A 10 15.91 2.74 19.83
C ALA A 10 15.26 1.44 20.35
N PHE A 11 15.06 0.45 19.46
CA PHE A 11 14.58 -0.87 19.81
C PHE A 11 15.50 -1.57 20.82
N ASP A 12 16.79 -1.60 20.55
CA ASP A 12 17.80 -2.21 21.43
C ASP A 12 17.88 -1.57 22.82
N ARG A 13 17.64 -0.26 22.90
CA ARG A 13 17.55 0.47 24.17
C ARG A 13 16.32 0.05 24.96
N ASP A 14 15.19 -0.11 24.29
CA ASP A 14 13.89 -0.31 24.92
C ASP A 14 13.58 -1.78 25.24
N ILE A 15 14.09 -2.72 24.44
CA ILE A 15 13.84 -4.15 24.56
C ILE A 15 15.14 -4.89 25.00
N PRO A 16 15.11 -5.57 26.16
CA PRO A 16 16.24 -6.37 26.64
C PRO A 16 16.66 -7.44 25.63
N ALA A 17 17.97 -7.69 25.52
CA ALA A 17 18.55 -8.56 24.50
C ALA A 17 17.92 -9.96 24.46
N GLU A 18 17.58 -10.52 25.61
CA GLU A 18 16.93 -11.81 25.79
C GLU A 18 15.49 -11.87 25.25
N HIS A 19 14.86 -10.73 24.96
CA HIS A 19 13.48 -10.63 24.49
C HIS A 19 13.34 -10.11 23.06
N ARG A 20 14.43 -9.68 22.43
CA ARG A 20 14.38 -9.02 21.11
C ARG A 20 13.82 -9.93 20.03
N ASP A 21 14.30 -11.17 19.96
CA ASP A 21 13.85 -12.15 18.98
C ASP A 21 12.36 -12.49 19.18
N ASP A 22 11.95 -12.71 20.44
CA ASP A 22 10.55 -12.99 20.78
C ASP A 22 9.63 -11.81 20.42
N VAL A 23 10.06 -10.58 20.67
CA VAL A 23 9.30 -9.37 20.32
C VAL A 23 9.20 -9.20 18.80
N MET A 24 10.30 -9.42 18.07
CA MET A 24 10.30 -9.35 16.60
C MET A 24 9.41 -10.45 15.98
N GLN A 25 9.47 -11.68 16.51
CA GLN A 25 8.60 -12.78 16.13
C GLN A 25 7.13 -12.43 16.38
N MET A 26 6.81 -11.85 17.53
CA MET A 26 5.46 -11.43 17.91
C MET A 26 4.89 -10.37 16.95
N ILE A 27 5.71 -9.37 16.62
CA ILE A 27 5.37 -8.31 15.66
C ILE A 27 5.18 -8.90 14.26
N CYS A 28 6.05 -9.80 13.81
CA CYS A 28 5.96 -10.50 12.53
C CYS A 28 4.64 -11.28 12.41
N GLU A 29 4.31 -12.11 13.41
CA GLU A 29 3.10 -12.94 13.41
C GLU A 29 1.82 -12.09 13.39
N ALA A 30 1.79 -11.02 14.18
CA ALA A 30 0.68 -10.06 14.19
C ALA A 30 0.59 -9.25 12.89
N ALA A 31 1.73 -8.91 12.27
CA ALA A 31 1.74 -8.23 10.98
C ALA A 31 1.18 -9.12 9.86
N GLN A 32 1.43 -10.42 9.91
CA GLN A 32 0.97 -11.35 8.87
C GLN A 32 -0.52 -11.69 8.96
N ALA A 33 -1.09 -11.82 10.17
CA ALA A 33 -2.49 -12.21 10.33
C ALA A 33 -3.14 -11.64 11.60
N ASP A 34 -4.47 -11.49 11.56
CA ASP A 34 -5.24 -11.04 12.71
C ASP A 34 -5.33 -12.12 13.80
N GLY A 35 -5.42 -11.67 15.05
CA GLY A 35 -5.65 -12.55 16.21
C GLY A 35 -4.39 -13.15 16.84
N TYR A 36 -3.20 -12.87 16.32
CA TYR A 36 -1.94 -13.19 16.98
C TYR A 36 -1.63 -12.17 18.08
N HIS A 37 -1.19 -12.67 19.24
CA HIS A 37 -0.75 -11.89 20.40
C HIS A 37 -1.66 -10.71 20.78
N PRO A 38 -3.01 -10.87 20.82
CA PRO A 38 -3.93 -9.73 20.96
C PRO A 38 -3.85 -9.03 22.32
N GLN A 39 -3.15 -9.62 23.29
CA GLN A 39 -2.88 -9.01 24.60
C GLN A 39 -1.64 -8.10 24.59
N HIS A 40 -0.81 -8.20 23.54
CA HIS A 40 0.49 -7.55 23.46
C HIS A 40 0.64 -6.70 22.21
N VAL A 41 0.00 -7.07 21.09
CA VAL A 41 0.11 -6.34 19.81
C VAL A 41 -1.27 -5.95 19.31
N SER A 42 -1.40 -4.68 18.93
CA SER A 42 -2.56 -4.15 18.22
C SER A 42 -2.12 -3.61 16.87
N ILE A 43 -2.65 -4.18 15.78
CA ILE A 43 -2.40 -3.67 14.42
C ILE A 43 -3.37 -2.53 14.14
N LEU A 44 -2.82 -1.35 13.86
CA LEU A 44 -3.57 -0.15 13.49
C LEU A 44 -3.83 -0.11 11.99
N ASP A 45 -2.79 -0.43 11.20
CA ASP A 45 -2.87 -0.50 9.75
C ASP A 45 -2.01 -1.64 9.20
N ARG A 46 -2.44 -2.18 8.06
CA ARG A 46 -1.75 -3.23 7.32
C ARG A 46 -1.91 -2.99 5.82
N ASP A 47 -0.80 -2.76 5.13
CA ASP A 47 -0.74 -2.77 3.67
C ASP A 47 -0.13 -4.09 3.19
N ARG A 48 -0.91 -4.86 2.44
CA ARG A 48 -0.45 -6.11 1.83
C ARG A 48 0.05 -5.82 0.42
N ILE A 49 1.36 -5.76 0.28
CA ILE A 49 2.01 -5.57 -1.00
C ILE A 49 1.82 -6.81 -1.86
N ASP A 50 1.90 -8.02 -1.31
CA ASP A 50 1.44 -9.25 -1.99
C ASP A 50 1.03 -10.34 -0.97
N ALA A 51 1.04 -11.62 -1.38
CA ALA A 51 0.64 -12.74 -0.52
C ALA A 51 1.63 -13.04 0.61
N ILE A 52 2.84 -12.55 0.49
CA ILE A 52 3.97 -12.84 1.38
C ILE A 52 4.49 -11.53 1.99
N ASN A 53 4.54 -10.47 1.18
CA ASN A 53 5.06 -9.16 1.58
C ASN A 53 3.95 -8.29 2.18
N VAL A 54 4.11 -7.97 3.45
CA VAL A 54 3.20 -7.17 4.25
C VAL A 54 3.99 -6.04 4.89
N ARG A 55 3.37 -4.88 4.99
CA ARG A 55 3.83 -3.80 5.86
C ARG A 55 2.73 -3.48 6.85
N ALA A 56 3.06 -3.42 8.13
CA ALA A 56 2.09 -3.18 9.19
C ALA A 56 2.57 -2.09 10.14
N GLU A 57 1.61 -1.32 10.62
CA GLU A 57 1.76 -0.37 11.71
C GLU A 57 0.96 -0.86 12.90
N GLY A 58 1.55 -0.77 14.08
CA GLY A 58 0.87 -1.22 15.29
C GLY A 58 1.46 -0.65 16.56
N ILE A 59 0.86 -1.08 17.68
CA ILE A 59 1.31 -0.80 19.03
C ILE A 59 1.66 -2.13 19.69
N LEU A 60 2.87 -2.22 20.26
CA LEU A 60 3.31 -3.29 21.14
C LEU A 60 3.23 -2.82 22.60
N THR A 61 2.64 -3.63 23.46
CA THR A 61 2.72 -3.47 24.92
C THR A 61 3.77 -4.42 25.49
N PHE A 62 4.85 -3.87 26.06
CA PHE A 62 5.93 -4.63 26.68
C PHE A 62 6.36 -3.98 27.99
N GLY A 63 6.44 -4.76 29.08
CA GLY A 63 6.86 -4.24 30.39
C GLY A 63 5.99 -3.09 30.94
N GLY A 64 4.71 -3.04 30.55
CA GLY A 64 3.78 -1.96 30.92
C GLY A 64 3.98 -0.65 30.15
N ARG A 65 4.83 -0.64 29.12
CA ARG A 65 5.04 0.47 28.18
C ARG A 65 4.46 0.10 26.82
N GLU A 66 4.04 1.11 26.08
CA GLU A 66 3.53 0.97 24.73
C GLU A 66 4.51 1.55 23.72
N PHE A 67 4.77 0.81 22.65
CA PHE A 67 5.68 1.19 21.58
C PHE A 67 4.94 1.13 20.26
N ALA A 68 4.95 2.24 19.53
CA ALA A 68 4.46 2.26 18.16
C ALA A 68 5.56 1.72 17.25
N PHE A 69 5.18 0.83 16.34
CA PHE A 69 6.11 0.23 15.38
C PHE A 69 5.59 0.31 13.95
N ILE A 70 6.53 0.31 13.01
CA ILE A 70 6.30 0.00 11.61
C ILE A 70 7.20 -1.19 11.28
N VAL A 71 6.61 -2.25 10.72
CA VAL A 71 7.34 -3.43 10.28
C VAL A 71 7.02 -3.72 8.81
N ARG A 72 8.04 -4.11 8.06
CA ARG A 72 7.89 -4.78 6.77
C ARG A 72 8.32 -6.22 6.93
N ASP A 73 7.46 -7.15 6.54
CA ASP A 73 7.68 -8.57 6.67
C ASP A 73 7.38 -9.28 5.36
N GLY A 74 8.22 -10.25 4.98
CA GLY A 74 8.03 -11.01 3.74
C GLY A 74 9.31 -11.62 3.18
N ASN A 75 9.29 -11.98 1.90
CA ASN A 75 10.40 -12.68 1.24
C ASN A 75 11.42 -11.77 0.57
N TRP A 76 11.23 -10.44 0.62
CA TRP A 76 12.21 -9.48 0.10
C TRP A 76 13.45 -9.43 0.99
N ASP A 77 13.29 -9.01 2.25
CA ASP A 77 14.40 -8.83 3.20
C ASP A 77 14.13 -9.52 4.56
N GLY A 78 13.14 -10.42 4.64
CA GLY A 78 12.66 -10.94 5.92
C GLY A 78 11.87 -9.88 6.70
N THR A 79 11.90 -9.98 8.02
CA THR A 79 11.27 -9.01 8.93
C THR A 79 12.21 -7.83 9.19
N VAL A 80 11.78 -6.63 8.81
CA VAL A 80 12.52 -5.38 8.96
C VAL A 80 11.70 -4.40 9.78
N LEU A 81 12.26 -3.91 10.88
CA LEU A 81 11.68 -2.85 11.68
C LEU A 81 12.02 -1.49 11.05
N GLU A 82 11.02 -0.78 10.55
CA GLU A 82 11.18 0.50 9.85
C GLU A 82 10.87 1.72 10.75
N GLY A 83 10.16 1.48 11.86
CA GLY A 83 9.81 2.51 12.83
C GLY A 83 9.68 1.93 14.23
N TRP A 84 10.16 2.65 15.22
CA TRP A 84 10.09 2.27 16.63
C TRP A 84 10.17 3.50 17.54
N GLU A 85 9.08 3.86 18.20
CA GLU A 85 9.01 4.97 19.15
C GLU A 85 8.03 4.66 20.28
N GLU A 86 8.14 5.34 21.41
CA GLU A 86 7.16 5.21 22.49
C GLU A 86 5.80 5.75 22.04
N ALA A 87 4.72 5.00 22.28
CA ALA A 87 3.40 5.37 21.80
C ALA A 87 2.96 6.74 22.35
N GLY A 88 2.33 7.56 21.50
CA GLY A 88 1.98 8.95 21.83
C GLY A 88 3.10 9.96 21.63
N THR A 89 4.31 9.51 21.26
CA THR A 89 5.43 10.37 20.85
C THR A 89 5.78 10.24 19.37
N GLN A 90 4.90 9.60 18.59
CA GLN A 90 5.18 9.23 17.20
C GLN A 90 5.52 10.47 16.35
N THR A 91 6.69 10.44 15.72
CA THR A 91 7.18 11.40 14.73
C THR A 91 7.28 10.81 13.33
N PHE A 92 7.15 9.49 13.19
CA PHE A 92 7.04 8.86 11.88
C PHE A 92 5.61 9.01 11.35
N GLU A 93 5.47 9.41 10.09
CA GLU A 93 4.17 9.46 9.44
C GLU A 93 3.78 8.06 8.92
N PRO A 94 2.55 7.60 9.18
CA PRO A 94 2.00 6.42 8.52
C PRO A 94 2.21 6.53 7.02
N THR A 95 2.81 5.52 6.40
CA THR A 95 2.92 5.54 4.94
C THR A 95 1.52 5.35 4.38
N PRO A 96 1.07 6.23 3.48
CA PRO A 96 -0.26 6.14 2.93
C PRO A 96 -0.42 4.79 2.21
N ARG A 97 -1.55 4.12 2.46
CA ARG A 97 -1.93 2.90 1.73
C ARG A 97 -1.82 3.15 0.23
N THR A 98 -1.42 2.12 -0.51
CA THR A 98 -1.44 2.19 -1.97
C THR A 98 -2.85 2.52 -2.47
N GLU A 99 -3.02 3.73 -2.98
CA GLU A 99 -4.27 4.14 -3.62
C GLU A 99 -4.34 3.57 -5.03
N TRP A 100 -5.31 2.68 -5.27
CA TRP A 100 -5.51 2.06 -6.57
C TRP A 100 -6.47 2.89 -7.43
N ALA A 101 -6.10 3.08 -8.69
CA ALA A 101 -6.86 3.81 -9.70
C ALA A 101 -7.06 2.95 -10.97
N LEU A 102 -8.00 3.38 -11.80
CA LEU A 102 -8.16 2.86 -13.16
C LEU A 102 -7.56 3.84 -14.14
N ALA A 103 -6.67 3.38 -15.02
CA ALA A 103 -6.16 4.13 -16.15
C ALA A 103 -6.57 3.49 -17.48
N PRO A 104 -6.76 4.23 -18.58
CA PRO A 104 -7.07 3.62 -19.87
C PRO A 104 -5.95 2.68 -20.31
N ILE A 105 -6.29 1.60 -21.03
CA ILE A 105 -5.28 0.66 -21.52
C ILE A 105 -4.19 1.37 -22.37
N PRO A 106 -2.93 0.90 -22.33
CA PRO A 106 -1.80 1.60 -22.96
C PRO A 106 -1.96 1.90 -24.46
N SER A 107 -2.69 1.05 -25.19
CA SER A 107 -2.98 1.24 -26.61
C SER A 107 -3.90 2.44 -26.85
N LEU A 108 -4.92 2.67 -26.01
CA LEU A 108 -5.78 3.85 -26.09
C LEU A 108 -5.01 5.12 -25.76
N VAL A 109 -4.16 5.09 -24.73
CA VAL A 109 -3.31 6.22 -24.34
C VAL A 109 -2.37 6.61 -25.48
N SER A 110 -1.62 5.64 -26.03
CA SER A 110 -0.69 5.87 -27.14
C SER A 110 -1.40 6.43 -28.38
N ASN A 111 -2.56 5.87 -28.73
CA ASN A 111 -3.35 6.33 -29.87
C ASN A 111 -3.89 7.75 -29.68
N ALA A 112 -4.38 8.09 -28.48
CA ALA A 112 -4.88 9.42 -28.18
C ALA A 112 -3.77 10.46 -28.22
N ILE A 113 -2.57 10.15 -27.71
CA ILE A 113 -1.40 11.01 -27.79
C ILE A 113 -1.01 11.24 -29.26
N ALA A 114 -0.85 10.17 -30.04
CA ALA A 114 -0.44 10.25 -31.44
C ALA A 114 -1.42 11.06 -32.31
N LYS A 115 -2.71 11.05 -31.97
CA LYS A 115 -3.77 11.80 -32.67
C LYS A 115 -4.06 13.18 -32.09
N GLY A 116 -3.38 13.59 -31.01
CA GLY A 116 -3.69 14.86 -30.35
C GLY A 116 -5.05 14.89 -29.64
N GLN A 117 -5.61 13.72 -29.33
CA GLN A 117 -6.93 13.54 -28.72
C GLN A 117 -6.84 13.27 -27.22
N GLY A 118 -5.70 13.59 -26.60
CA GLY A 118 -5.47 13.34 -25.18
C GLY A 118 -6.53 13.97 -24.26
N PRO A 119 -6.86 15.27 -24.39
CA PRO A 119 -7.93 15.89 -23.60
C PRO A 119 -9.30 15.22 -23.77
N PHE A 120 -9.63 14.78 -24.99
CA PHE A 120 -10.88 14.06 -25.26
C PHE A 120 -10.91 12.71 -24.55
N LEU A 121 -9.79 11.96 -24.56
CA LEU A 121 -9.71 10.69 -23.83
C LEU A 121 -9.87 10.92 -22.32
N VAL A 122 -9.29 11.98 -21.76
CA VAL A 122 -9.45 12.31 -20.33
C VAL A 122 -10.90 12.63 -19.98
N GLU A 123 -11.60 13.42 -20.79
CA GLU A 123 -13.03 13.70 -20.58
C GLU A 123 -13.87 12.41 -20.58
N LYS A 124 -13.59 11.49 -21.51
CA LYS A 124 -14.27 10.19 -21.54
C LYS A 124 -13.90 9.36 -20.32
N TRP A 125 -12.62 9.27 -19.98
CA TRP A 125 -12.14 8.54 -18.82
C TRP A 125 -12.92 8.95 -17.57
N ASP A 126 -13.06 10.25 -17.29
CA ASP A 126 -13.75 10.78 -16.11
C ASP A 126 -15.23 10.36 -16.05
N ILE A 127 -15.92 10.37 -17.19
CA ILE A 127 -17.32 9.95 -17.27
C ILE A 127 -17.46 8.44 -17.04
N PHE A 128 -16.54 7.64 -17.59
CA PHE A 128 -16.64 6.18 -17.51
C PHE A 128 -16.33 5.66 -16.10
N ILE A 129 -15.34 6.21 -15.39
CA ILE A 129 -14.99 5.74 -14.03
C ILE A 129 -16.08 5.99 -13.00
N GLN A 130 -17.00 6.94 -13.26
CA GLN A 130 -18.16 7.19 -12.40
C GLN A 130 -19.28 6.16 -12.57
N ARG A 131 -19.23 5.30 -13.60
CA ARG A 131 -20.28 4.29 -13.81
C ARG A 131 -20.22 3.25 -12.69
N PRO A 132 -21.36 2.85 -12.08
CA PRO A 132 -21.36 1.98 -10.90
C PRO A 132 -20.58 0.68 -11.06
N ALA A 133 -20.65 0.05 -12.23
CA ALA A 133 -19.94 -1.20 -12.52
C ALA A 133 -18.40 -1.03 -12.54
N ILE A 134 -17.92 0.17 -12.89
CA ILE A 134 -16.50 0.50 -13.02
C ILE A 134 -15.98 1.11 -11.72
N ALA A 135 -16.74 2.02 -11.11
CA ALA A 135 -16.38 2.71 -9.86
C ALA A 135 -16.07 1.74 -8.70
N ARG A 136 -16.70 0.57 -8.68
CA ARG A 136 -16.46 -0.45 -7.65
C ARG A 136 -15.14 -1.22 -7.83
N ILE A 137 -14.54 -1.23 -9.02
CA ILE A 137 -13.44 -2.16 -9.36
C ILE A 137 -12.23 -1.93 -8.44
N THR A 138 -11.80 -0.69 -8.24
CA THR A 138 -10.62 -0.40 -7.42
C THR A 138 -10.86 -0.68 -5.94
N GLY A 139 -12.04 -0.36 -5.42
CA GLY A 139 -12.42 -0.66 -4.05
C GLY A 139 -12.49 -2.16 -3.77
N SER A 140 -13.13 -2.92 -4.66
CA SER A 140 -13.22 -4.38 -4.54
C SER A 140 -11.86 -5.05 -4.75
N TYR A 141 -11.06 -4.57 -5.69
CA TYR A 141 -9.69 -5.07 -5.89
C TYR A 141 -8.82 -4.86 -4.64
N ALA A 142 -8.84 -3.66 -4.05
CA ALA A 142 -8.06 -3.36 -2.85
C ALA A 142 -8.49 -4.26 -1.69
N TYR A 143 -9.80 -4.45 -1.48
CA TYR A 143 -10.33 -5.34 -0.45
C TYR A 143 -9.94 -6.81 -0.69
N ASP A 144 -10.19 -7.35 -1.90
CA ASP A 144 -9.92 -8.76 -2.18
C ASP A 144 -8.41 -9.05 -2.14
N ARG A 145 -7.56 -8.11 -2.59
CA ARG A 145 -6.10 -8.23 -2.46
C ARG A 145 -5.68 -8.28 -0.99
N MET A 146 -6.31 -7.49 -0.13
CA MET A 146 -6.05 -7.51 1.32
C MET A 146 -6.45 -8.86 1.94
N VAL A 147 -7.65 -9.38 1.60
CA VAL A 147 -8.22 -10.59 2.22
C VAL A 147 -7.62 -11.88 1.65
N GLN A 148 -7.43 -11.96 0.33
CA GLN A 148 -6.90 -13.12 -0.38
C GLN A 148 -5.84 -12.70 -1.40
N PRO A 149 -4.67 -12.25 -0.92
CA PRO A 149 -3.61 -11.86 -1.83
C PRO A 149 -3.17 -13.05 -2.67
N GLY A 150 -2.97 -12.83 -3.98
CA GLY A 150 -2.49 -13.86 -4.88
C GLY A 150 -2.88 -13.67 -6.34
N LEU A 151 -2.26 -14.50 -7.18
CA LEU A 151 -2.33 -14.42 -8.64
C LEU A 151 -3.77 -14.42 -9.18
N LYS A 152 -4.66 -15.22 -8.59
CA LYS A 152 -6.04 -15.37 -9.08
C LYS A 152 -6.89 -14.12 -8.87
N VAL A 153 -6.79 -13.48 -7.70
CA VAL A 153 -7.51 -12.24 -7.40
C VAL A 153 -7.02 -11.13 -8.31
N GLU A 154 -5.70 -11.02 -8.49
CA GLU A 154 -5.13 -10.05 -9.43
C GLU A 154 -5.59 -10.29 -10.86
N GLN A 155 -5.52 -11.53 -11.35
CA GLN A 155 -5.94 -11.88 -12.71
C GLN A 155 -7.42 -11.58 -12.95
N TYR A 156 -8.28 -11.91 -11.97
CA TYR A 156 -9.71 -11.65 -12.06
C TYR A 156 -10.00 -10.15 -12.21
N TRP A 157 -9.47 -9.32 -11.32
CA TRP A 157 -9.75 -7.88 -11.35
C TRP A 157 -9.07 -7.17 -12.52
N LYS A 158 -7.87 -7.60 -12.94
CA LYS A 158 -7.24 -7.13 -14.18
C LYS A 158 -8.11 -7.44 -15.40
N ALA A 159 -8.64 -8.66 -15.50
CA ALA A 159 -9.55 -9.03 -16.58
C ALA A 159 -10.88 -8.27 -16.52
N GLU A 160 -11.42 -8.01 -15.33
CA GLU A 160 -12.64 -7.21 -15.15
C GLU A 160 -12.44 -5.76 -15.60
N ALA A 161 -11.32 -5.13 -15.24
CA ALA A 161 -10.98 -3.78 -15.70
C ALA A 161 -10.80 -3.73 -17.23
N GLU A 162 -10.17 -4.76 -17.82
CA GLU A 162 -9.89 -4.83 -19.25
C GLU A 162 -11.17 -4.91 -20.10
N LYS A 163 -12.24 -5.57 -19.61
CA LYS A 163 -13.58 -5.55 -20.25
C LYS A 163 -14.10 -4.13 -20.48
N HIS A 164 -13.65 -3.17 -19.67
CA HIS A 164 -14.02 -1.77 -19.74
C HIS A 164 -12.93 -0.88 -20.36
N GLN A 165 -11.89 -1.48 -20.97
CA GLN A 165 -10.74 -0.78 -21.56
C GLN A 165 -9.89 -0.02 -20.54
N PHE A 166 -9.86 -0.50 -19.29
CA PHE A 166 -9.02 0.05 -18.22
C PHE A 166 -7.99 -0.98 -17.74
N VAL A 167 -6.93 -0.48 -17.10
CA VAL A 167 -5.99 -1.24 -16.27
C VAL A 167 -6.06 -0.70 -14.84
N ILE A 168 -5.83 -1.59 -13.88
CA ILE A 168 -5.63 -1.20 -12.48
C ILE A 168 -4.17 -0.82 -12.28
N THR A 169 -3.91 0.34 -11.70
CA THR A 169 -2.59 0.88 -11.41
C THR A 169 -2.63 1.69 -10.12
N ASP A 170 -1.48 2.03 -9.54
CA ASP A 170 -1.45 3.03 -8.46
C ASP A 170 -1.90 4.42 -8.99
N LYS A 171 -2.34 5.26 -8.05
CA LYS A 171 -2.86 6.61 -8.30
C LYS A 171 -1.81 7.53 -8.92
N GLU A 172 -0.55 7.40 -8.55
CA GLU A 172 0.56 8.20 -9.05
C GLU A 172 0.74 7.98 -10.56
N ASN A 173 0.86 6.73 -11.00
CA ASN A 173 0.94 6.36 -12.40
C ASN A 173 -0.30 6.78 -13.20
N ALA A 174 -1.50 6.69 -12.60
CA ALA A 174 -2.71 7.20 -13.25
C ALA A 174 -2.65 8.72 -13.46
N ASP A 175 -2.17 9.48 -12.48
CA ASP A 175 -2.00 10.93 -12.59
C ASP A 175 -0.93 11.30 -13.63
N GLU A 176 0.17 10.55 -13.71
CA GLU A 176 1.19 10.73 -14.75
C GLU A 176 0.63 10.49 -16.16
N ILE A 177 -0.13 9.41 -16.36
CA ILE A 177 -0.81 9.11 -17.64
C ILE A 177 -1.76 10.26 -18.01
N ARG A 178 -2.50 10.77 -17.03
CA ARG A 178 -3.43 11.88 -17.22
C ARG A 178 -2.69 13.16 -17.63
N ALA A 179 -1.60 13.50 -16.95
CA ALA A 179 -0.76 14.65 -17.28
C ALA A 179 -0.21 14.54 -18.71
N ARG A 180 0.28 13.35 -19.10
CA ARG A 180 0.76 13.08 -20.47
C ARG A 180 -0.33 13.27 -21.52
N LEU A 181 -1.55 12.80 -21.26
CA LEU A 181 -2.69 12.99 -22.16
C LEU A 181 -3.08 14.47 -22.30
N LEU A 182 -3.12 15.22 -21.19
CA LEU A 182 -3.46 16.65 -21.22
C LEU A 182 -2.37 17.49 -21.92
N ALA A 183 -1.11 17.09 -21.81
CA ALA A 183 0.01 17.74 -22.48
C ALA A 183 0.04 17.48 -23.99
N ALA A 184 -0.55 16.37 -24.46
CA ALA A 184 -0.65 16.03 -25.88
C ALA A 184 -1.67 16.93 -26.60
N ARG A 185 -1.31 18.19 -26.83
CA ARG A 185 -2.04 19.09 -27.73
C ARG A 185 -1.86 18.61 -29.16
N GLY A 186 -2.96 18.47 -29.90
CA GLY A 186 -2.91 18.04 -31.29
C GLY A 186 -2.04 18.96 -32.13
N ALA A 187 -1.16 18.35 -32.92
CA ALA A 187 -0.56 19.01 -34.07
C ALA A 187 -1.73 19.44 -34.97
N GLN A 188 -2.03 20.74 -34.95
CA GLN A 188 -2.85 21.37 -35.99
C GLN A 188 -2.05 21.43 -37.28
#